data_AF-A0A8C7XED2-F1
#
_entry.id   AF-A0A8C7XED2-F1
#
_cell.length_a   1.000
_cell.length_b   1.000
_cell.length_c   1.000
_cell.angle_alpha   90.00
_cell.angle_beta   90.00
_cell.angle_gamma   90.00
#
_symmetry.space_group_name_H-M   'P 1'
#
loop_
_entity.id
_entity.type
_entity.pdbx_description
1 polymer ?
#
loop_
_entity_poly.entity_id
_entity_poly.type
_entity_poly.pdbx_seq_one_letter_code
_entity_poly.pdbx_strand_id
1 'polypeptide(L)'
;MCPSEPVVVRLHFSLSQYLDGPAPSVEVFQPSNAGHFSVGRQLQKNKYAKFYEITKIKTRHTKKYHRNKICTSEQNGNNRCKHKAKQHMLFFVQIMRYAEQRIPTLNEYCVICDERHVFQNGPMLKPAVCSRELCVFSFYMLGVMSGATDEVATGAEVIDLLVAMCRAALQSSRKSIIFQPYPSVVDPNNPKTLAFSPKRKSYDRLQRALDGILLIRTMAQGSYSETKKQMDKIDPLAHPLLQWILASNRSHIVKLPLNKQLKFMHTPHQFLLISSPPSKEARFQTARKLYGSTFAFHGSHIENWHSILRKGLVNASYTKFQLHGAAYGRGIYLSPISSISFGYSELLKKYNGINKFKQVGSSEQLGQTRFLQSRNLNCVALCEVITSKDLQKHGNIWVCPVSDHVCTRFLFVYENGQVGDMHINTQEAQIQKEILQVFDSKNTSS
;
A
#
# COMPACT_ATOMS: atom_id res chain seq x y z
N MET A 1 18.37 38.22 -20.32
CA MET A 1 18.13 36.80 -20.02
C MET A 1 16.61 36.59 -20.06
N CYS A 2 16.08 35.83 -21.03
CA CYS A 2 14.66 35.45 -20.97
C CYS A 2 14.46 34.58 -19.72
N PRO A 3 13.43 34.84 -18.89
CA PRO A 3 13.09 33.93 -17.80
C PRO A 3 12.83 32.55 -18.41
N SER A 4 13.48 31.51 -17.90
CA SER A 4 13.19 30.13 -18.27
C SER A 4 11.78 29.79 -17.78
N GLU A 5 10.80 29.91 -18.66
CA GLU A 5 9.41 29.60 -18.33
C GLU A 5 9.23 28.08 -18.10
N PRO A 6 8.47 27.69 -17.07
CA PRO A 6 8.25 26.28 -16.78
C PRO A 6 7.34 25.64 -17.83
N VAL A 7 7.76 24.51 -18.39
CA VAL A 7 6.89 23.59 -19.13
C VAL A 7 6.31 22.61 -18.14
N VAL A 8 4.98 22.61 -17.98
CA VAL A 8 4.28 21.69 -17.08
C VAL A 8 3.79 20.50 -17.89
N VAL A 9 4.29 19.31 -17.58
CA VAL A 9 3.80 18.05 -18.15
C VAL A 9 2.98 17.34 -17.07
N ARG A 10 1.67 17.21 -17.29
CA ARG A 10 0.75 16.48 -16.42
C ARG A 10 0.47 15.11 -17.02
N LEU A 11 0.81 14.07 -16.27
CA LEU A 11 0.55 12.67 -16.62
C LEU A 11 -0.67 12.20 -15.84
N HIS A 12 -1.67 11.66 -16.51
CA HIS A 12 -2.84 11.05 -15.89
C HIS A 12 -2.76 9.54 -16.07
N PHE A 13 -2.71 8.81 -14.97
CA PHE A 13 -2.75 7.35 -14.95
C PHE A 13 -3.44 6.86 -13.70
N SER A 14 -4.04 5.67 -13.78
CA SER A 14 -4.65 5.01 -12.64
C SER A 14 -3.58 4.64 -11.61
N LEU A 15 -3.70 5.14 -10.37
CA LEU A 15 -2.75 4.83 -9.28
C LEU A 15 -2.73 3.33 -8.91
N SER A 16 -3.79 2.59 -9.20
CA SER A 16 -3.86 1.14 -8.96
C SER A 16 -3.37 0.30 -10.13
N GLN A 17 -3.26 0.90 -11.33
CA GLN A 17 -2.90 0.20 -12.56
C GLN A 17 -1.75 0.85 -13.31
N TYR A 18 -1.04 1.86 -12.78
CA TYR A 18 0.00 2.57 -13.54
C TYR A 18 1.17 1.68 -14.01
N LEU A 19 1.30 0.48 -13.43
CA LEU A 19 2.26 -0.52 -13.85
C LEU A 19 1.74 -1.43 -14.97
N ASP A 20 0.43 -1.73 -15.01
CA ASP A 20 -0.19 -2.79 -15.83
C ASP A 20 -1.50 -2.35 -16.53
N GLY A 21 -1.82 -1.06 -16.53
CA GLY A 21 -3.06 -0.45 -17.00
C GLY A 21 -2.90 0.29 -18.33
N PRO A 22 -3.96 0.97 -18.79
CA PRO A 22 -3.92 1.70 -20.05
C PRO A 22 -2.83 2.79 -20.03
N ALA A 23 -2.29 3.10 -21.21
CA ALA A 23 -1.23 4.09 -21.34
C ALA A 23 -1.65 5.44 -20.72
N PRO A 24 -0.76 6.11 -19.97
CA PRO A 24 -1.06 7.39 -19.33
C PRO A 24 -1.47 8.43 -20.37
N SER A 25 -2.49 9.24 -20.07
CA SER A 25 -2.80 10.42 -20.87
C SER A 25 -1.87 11.57 -20.45
N VAL A 26 -1.41 12.37 -21.42
CA VAL A 26 -0.39 13.40 -21.18
C VAL A 26 -0.91 14.77 -21.62
N GLU A 27 -1.02 15.67 -20.66
CA GLU A 27 -1.26 17.09 -20.87
C GLU A 27 0.06 17.84 -20.78
N VAL A 28 0.27 18.80 -21.68
CA VAL A 28 1.43 19.67 -21.63
C VAL A 28 0.93 21.09 -21.69
N PHE A 29 1.24 21.85 -20.65
CA PHE A 29 0.87 23.23 -20.47
C PHE A 29 2.12 24.11 -20.53
N GLN A 30 2.06 25.11 -21.41
CA GLN A 30 3.06 26.16 -21.52
C GLN A 30 2.29 27.48 -21.70
N PRO A 31 2.29 28.39 -20.70
CA PRO A 31 1.38 29.54 -20.66
C PRO A 31 1.51 30.52 -21.85
N SER A 32 2.70 30.63 -22.46
CA SER A 32 3.10 31.81 -23.23
C SER A 32 3.00 31.70 -24.75
N ASN A 33 2.48 30.62 -25.35
CA ASN A 33 2.37 30.59 -26.82
C ASN A 33 1.32 29.61 -27.36
N ALA A 34 0.09 30.11 -27.55
CA ALA A 34 -0.95 29.41 -28.29
C ALA A 34 -0.67 29.38 -29.82
N GLY A 35 0.18 30.28 -30.35
CA GLY A 35 0.35 30.51 -31.79
C GLY A 35 1.66 30.03 -32.45
N HIS A 36 2.80 30.02 -31.75
CA HIS A 36 4.13 29.76 -32.36
C HIS A 36 4.83 28.47 -31.88
N PHE A 37 5.92 28.09 -32.57
CA PHE A 37 6.73 26.89 -32.33
C PHE A 37 7.23 26.84 -30.88
N SER A 38 6.64 25.96 -30.07
CA SER A 38 6.95 25.82 -28.64
C SER A 38 7.35 24.38 -28.29
N VAL A 39 8.16 24.25 -27.24
CA VAL A 39 8.57 22.96 -26.68
C VAL A 39 7.33 22.15 -26.25
N GLY A 40 6.33 22.83 -25.68
CA GLY A 40 5.03 22.23 -25.35
C GLY A 40 4.29 21.65 -26.56
N ARG A 41 4.23 22.35 -27.71
CA ARG A 41 3.60 21.82 -28.94
C ARG A 41 4.33 20.61 -29.52
N GLN A 42 5.65 20.53 -29.41
CA GLN A 42 6.40 19.35 -29.87
C GLN A 42 6.13 18.12 -29.00
N LEU A 43 6.03 18.29 -27.68
CA LEU A 43 5.58 17.23 -26.77
C LEU A 43 4.15 16.82 -27.10
N GLN A 44 3.26 17.78 -27.38
CA GLN A 44 1.89 17.48 -27.78
C GLN A 44 1.80 16.74 -29.12
N LYS A 45 2.68 17.01 -30.10
CA LYS A 45 2.66 16.30 -31.40
C LYS A 45 3.31 14.92 -31.35
N ASN A 46 4.31 14.70 -30.47
CA ASN A 46 4.89 13.37 -30.23
C ASN A 46 4.04 12.49 -29.28
N LYS A 47 2.86 12.96 -28.84
CA LYS A 47 1.94 12.31 -27.89
C LYS A 47 1.65 10.83 -28.15
N TYR A 48 1.51 10.43 -29.42
CA TYR A 48 0.92 9.14 -29.76
C TYR A 48 1.93 8.05 -30.16
N ALA A 49 3.14 8.42 -30.63
CA ALA A 49 4.06 7.45 -31.23
C ALA A 49 5.05 6.79 -30.26
N LYS A 50 5.35 7.40 -29.10
CA LYS A 50 6.43 6.92 -28.20
C LYS A 50 6.01 6.59 -26.77
N PHE A 51 4.98 7.22 -26.21
CA PHE A 51 4.41 6.75 -24.93
C PHE A 51 3.71 5.39 -25.09
N TYR A 52 3.23 5.08 -26.30
CA TYR A 52 2.72 3.76 -26.69
C TYR A 52 3.83 2.68 -26.78
N GLU A 53 5.09 3.07 -26.99
CA GLU A 53 6.25 2.17 -26.93
C GLU A 53 6.69 1.90 -25.49
N ILE A 54 6.61 2.89 -24.58
CA ILE A 54 6.93 2.71 -23.15
C ILE A 54 6.02 1.66 -22.49
N THR A 55 4.74 1.61 -22.87
CA THR A 55 3.81 0.54 -22.44
C THR A 55 4.06 -0.81 -23.14
N LYS A 56 4.63 -0.84 -24.35
CA LYS A 56 4.99 -2.09 -25.06
C LYS A 56 6.35 -2.67 -24.68
N ILE A 57 7.28 -1.91 -24.09
CA ILE A 57 8.60 -2.42 -23.69
C ILE A 57 8.48 -3.56 -22.64
N LYS A 58 7.36 -3.66 -21.90
CA LYS A 58 7.11 -4.81 -21.01
C LYS A 58 6.68 -6.11 -21.71
N THR A 59 6.23 -6.09 -22.97
CA THR A 59 5.79 -7.31 -23.68
C THR A 59 6.87 -7.97 -24.53
N ARG A 60 8.07 -7.39 -24.67
CA ARG A 60 9.18 -8.00 -25.45
C ARG A 60 10.55 -7.82 -24.82
N HIS A 61 10.79 -8.50 -23.69
CA HIS A 61 12.13 -9.07 -23.49
C HIS A 61 12.24 -10.31 -24.37
N THR A 62 12.50 -10.11 -25.66
CA THR A 62 13.18 -11.07 -26.57
C THR A 62 13.23 -10.45 -27.97
N LYS A 63 14.45 -10.45 -28.53
CA LYS A 63 14.84 -10.19 -29.93
C LYS A 63 15.18 -8.74 -30.33
N LYS A 64 16.50 -8.59 -30.55
CA LYS A 64 17.22 -7.74 -31.53
C LYS A 64 16.92 -6.24 -31.54
N TYR A 65 17.90 -5.49 -31.02
CA TYR A 65 18.17 -4.10 -31.39
C TYR A 65 18.24 -3.94 -32.91
N HIS A 66 17.26 -3.24 -33.49
CA HIS A 66 17.46 -2.59 -34.79
C HIS A 66 18.05 -1.19 -34.56
N ARG A 67 19.28 -0.99 -35.04
CA ARG A 67 19.88 0.32 -35.28
C ARG A 67 18.95 1.09 -36.22
N ASN A 68 18.22 2.08 -35.72
CA ASN A 68 17.58 3.06 -36.58
C ASN A 68 18.67 3.98 -37.16
N LYS A 69 18.95 3.78 -38.45
CA LYS A 69 19.72 4.70 -39.31
C LYS A 69 19.06 6.08 -39.25
N ILE A 70 19.86 7.09 -38.91
CA ILE A 70 19.49 8.50 -39.03
C ILE A 70 19.67 8.87 -40.50
N CYS A 71 18.59 9.24 -41.19
CA CYS A 71 18.66 9.80 -42.54
C CYS A 71 19.36 11.17 -42.48
N THR A 72 20.55 11.24 -43.08
CA THR A 72 21.22 12.49 -43.45
C THR A 72 20.74 12.89 -44.85
N SER A 73 19.83 13.86 -44.93
CA SER A 73 19.68 14.68 -46.13
C SER A 73 20.25 16.06 -45.82
N GLU A 74 21.44 16.31 -46.34
CA GLU A 74 21.97 17.66 -46.52
C GLU A 74 21.10 18.37 -47.56
N GLN A 75 20.55 19.54 -47.23
CA GLN A 75 20.48 20.69 -48.14
C GLN A 75 20.41 22.00 -47.32
N ASN A 76 20.89 23.05 -47.98
CA ASN A 76 21.35 24.36 -47.52
C ASN A 76 20.32 25.21 -46.75
N GLY A 77 20.85 26.11 -45.90
CA GLY A 77 20.11 27.26 -45.35
C GLY A 77 19.96 27.28 -43.82
N ASN A 78 20.58 28.30 -43.21
CA ASN A 78 20.32 28.84 -41.86
C ASN A 78 20.79 28.02 -40.62
N ASN A 79 22.10 28.09 -40.32
CA ASN A 79 22.78 27.34 -39.25
C ASN A 79 22.35 27.67 -37.80
N ARG A 80 21.71 28.82 -37.52
CA ARG A 80 21.24 29.16 -36.16
C ARG A 80 19.96 28.41 -35.73
N CYS A 81 19.07 28.08 -36.67
CA CYS A 81 17.84 27.33 -36.38
C CYS A 81 18.09 25.82 -36.23
N LYS A 82 19.03 25.24 -37.00
CA LYS A 82 19.36 23.80 -36.92
C LYS A 82 20.03 23.40 -35.60
N HIS A 83 20.85 24.27 -35.01
CA HIS A 83 21.45 24.04 -33.68
C HIS A 83 20.41 24.06 -32.55
N LYS A 84 19.51 25.07 -32.52
CA LYS A 84 18.40 25.09 -31.55
C LYS A 84 17.48 23.87 -31.69
N ALA A 85 17.13 23.48 -32.92
CA ALA A 85 16.30 22.29 -33.15
C ALA A 85 16.95 20.98 -32.68
N LYS A 86 18.27 20.79 -32.90
CA LYS A 86 19.03 19.64 -32.37
C LYS A 86 19.10 19.64 -30.84
N GLN A 87 19.31 20.80 -30.23
CA GLN A 87 19.40 20.97 -28.78
C GLN A 87 18.05 20.72 -28.08
N HIS A 88 16.95 21.17 -28.69
CA HIS A 88 15.59 20.89 -28.21
C HIS A 88 15.25 19.39 -28.35
N MET A 89 15.61 18.74 -29.46
CA MET A 89 15.46 17.28 -29.61
C MET A 89 16.24 16.49 -28.54
N LEU A 90 17.45 16.92 -28.19
CA LEU A 90 18.23 16.30 -27.11
C LEU A 90 17.56 16.47 -25.74
N PHE A 91 17.00 17.66 -25.45
CA PHE A 91 16.25 17.92 -24.22
C PHE A 91 14.99 17.06 -24.11
N PHE A 92 14.25 16.85 -25.20
CA PHE A 92 13.09 15.94 -25.18
C PHE A 92 13.46 14.50 -24.92
N VAL A 93 14.53 14.02 -25.56
CA VAL A 93 15.04 12.67 -25.32
C VAL A 93 15.50 12.51 -23.86
N GLN A 94 16.08 13.55 -23.27
CA GLN A 94 16.45 13.57 -21.84
C GLN A 94 15.22 13.55 -20.92
N ILE A 95 14.20 14.37 -21.17
CA ILE A 95 12.94 14.33 -20.39
C ILE A 95 12.26 12.96 -20.51
N MET A 96 12.20 12.40 -21.71
CA MET A 96 11.60 11.09 -21.95
C MET A 96 12.36 9.99 -21.21
N ARG A 97 13.70 9.97 -21.31
CA ARG A 97 14.54 9.02 -20.57
C ARG A 97 14.40 9.20 -19.06
N TYR A 98 14.33 10.43 -18.58
CA TYR A 98 14.08 10.72 -17.18
C TYR A 98 12.71 10.17 -16.76
N ALA A 99 11.63 10.46 -17.51
CA ALA A 99 10.30 9.95 -17.22
C ALA A 99 10.24 8.40 -17.27
N GLU A 100 10.87 7.76 -18.26
CA GLU A 100 10.99 6.30 -18.36
C GLU A 100 11.67 5.68 -17.13
N GLN A 101 12.72 6.33 -16.60
CA GLN A 101 13.42 5.87 -15.40
C GLN A 101 12.69 6.24 -14.11
N ARG A 102 11.98 7.38 -14.10
CA ARG A 102 11.40 7.99 -12.91
C ARG A 102 9.99 7.48 -12.61
N ILE A 103 9.13 7.29 -13.62
CA ILE A 103 7.74 6.82 -13.45
C ILE A 103 7.67 5.49 -12.68
N PRO A 104 8.48 4.46 -13.00
CA PRO A 104 8.47 3.19 -12.27
C PRO A 104 8.97 3.29 -10.82
N THR A 105 9.67 4.39 -10.50
CA THR A 105 10.29 4.63 -9.19
C THR A 105 9.67 5.84 -8.47
N LEU A 106 8.54 6.40 -8.92
CA LEU A 106 7.92 7.61 -8.32
C LEU A 106 7.70 7.46 -6.82
N ASN A 107 7.25 6.28 -6.43
CA ASN A 107 7.06 5.79 -5.08
C ASN A 107 8.32 5.63 -4.22
N GLU A 108 9.52 5.64 -4.80
CA GLU A 108 10.79 5.59 -4.05
C GLU A 108 11.23 6.95 -3.53
N TYR A 109 10.58 8.03 -3.96
CA TYR A 109 11.02 9.38 -3.66
C TYR A 109 9.85 10.23 -3.17
N CYS A 110 10.19 11.32 -2.50
CA CYS A 110 9.20 12.25 -1.99
C CYS A 110 8.55 13.06 -3.11
N VAL A 111 7.21 13.11 -3.15
CA VAL A 111 6.45 13.92 -4.13
C VAL A 111 6.68 15.43 -4.03
N ILE A 112 7.20 15.90 -2.90
CA ILE A 112 7.44 17.33 -2.67
C ILE A 112 8.86 17.74 -3.02
N CYS A 113 9.85 16.93 -2.63
CA CYS A 113 11.24 17.32 -2.72
C CYS A 113 12.12 16.43 -3.58
N ASP A 114 11.53 15.39 -4.16
CA ASP A 114 12.21 14.44 -5.03
C ASP A 114 13.43 13.74 -4.40
N GLU A 115 13.53 13.75 -3.06
CA GLU A 115 14.55 13.00 -2.34
C GLU A 115 14.12 11.55 -2.17
N ARG A 116 15.08 10.63 -2.28
CA ARG A 116 14.82 9.21 -2.11
C ARG A 116 14.40 8.93 -0.66
N HIS A 117 13.33 8.18 -0.50
CA HIS A 117 12.89 7.77 0.82
C HIS A 117 13.87 6.79 1.46
N VAL A 118 14.27 7.06 2.71
CA VAL A 118 15.20 6.21 3.49
C VAL A 118 14.46 5.03 4.16
N PHE A 119 13.44 4.47 3.52
CA PHE A 119 12.67 3.38 4.13
C PHE A 119 13.44 2.06 4.09
N GLN A 120 13.63 1.44 5.25
CA GLN A 120 14.29 0.13 5.40
C GLN A 120 13.59 -1.01 4.62
N ASN A 121 12.36 -0.81 4.14
CA ASN A 121 11.51 -1.87 3.56
C ASN A 121 11.07 -1.60 2.11
N GLY A 122 11.80 -0.76 1.36
CA GLY A 122 11.59 -0.57 -0.08
C GLY A 122 10.56 0.49 -0.49
N PRO A 123 10.27 0.60 -1.81
CA PRO A 123 9.44 1.64 -2.43
C PRO A 123 7.99 1.64 -1.94
N MET A 124 7.25 2.75 -2.03
CA MET A 124 5.82 2.75 -1.65
C MET A 124 4.92 2.21 -2.78
N LEU A 125 3.63 1.92 -2.58
CA LEU A 125 2.75 1.60 -3.72
C LEU A 125 2.28 2.88 -4.43
N LYS A 126 2.06 3.91 -3.62
CA LYS A 126 1.64 5.25 -4.02
C LYS A 126 2.79 6.24 -3.85
N PRO A 127 2.80 7.34 -4.64
CA PRO A 127 3.64 8.49 -4.35
C PRO A 127 3.42 8.96 -2.91
N ALA A 128 4.48 9.37 -2.23
CA ALA A 128 4.43 9.66 -0.80
C ALA A 128 5.31 10.82 -0.40
N VAL A 129 5.05 11.36 0.79
CA VAL A 129 5.79 12.46 1.37
C VAL A 129 6.81 11.92 2.37
N CYS A 130 8.02 12.48 2.37
CA CYS A 130 9.03 12.12 3.34
C CYS A 130 8.72 12.73 4.72
N SER A 131 9.49 12.36 5.74
CA SER A 131 9.30 12.86 7.12
C SER A 131 9.86 14.27 7.36
N ARG A 132 10.40 14.95 6.33
CA ARG A 132 10.91 16.33 6.48
C ARG A 132 9.74 17.27 6.70
N GLU A 133 9.81 18.08 7.75
CA GLU A 133 8.71 18.94 8.21
C GLU A 133 8.16 19.84 7.10
N LEU A 134 9.04 20.45 6.30
CA LEU A 134 8.65 21.25 5.14
C LEU A 134 7.84 20.45 4.11
N CYS A 135 8.21 19.20 3.83
CA CYS A 135 7.49 18.36 2.88
C CYS A 135 6.11 17.95 3.42
N VAL A 136 6.04 17.59 4.70
CA VAL A 136 4.79 17.26 5.40
C VAL A 136 3.85 18.47 5.38
N PHE A 137 4.37 19.66 5.68
CA PHE A 137 3.63 20.92 5.63
C PHE A 137 3.13 21.24 4.22
N SER A 138 4.01 21.23 3.21
CA SER A 138 3.62 21.54 1.82
C SER A 138 2.54 20.60 1.30
N PHE A 139 2.58 19.33 1.68
CA PHE A 139 1.58 18.37 1.25
C PHE A 139 0.25 18.54 1.97
N TYR A 140 0.24 18.51 3.31
CA TYR A 140 -1.00 18.51 4.09
C TYR A 140 -1.66 19.89 4.23
N MET A 141 -0.87 20.97 4.28
CA MET A 141 -1.40 22.33 4.51
C MET A 141 -1.56 23.11 3.21
N LEU A 142 -0.64 22.96 2.25
CA LEU A 142 -0.70 23.70 0.98
C LEU A 142 -1.36 22.91 -0.15
N GLY A 143 -1.74 21.64 0.09
CA GLY A 143 -2.38 20.79 -0.92
C GLY A 143 -1.49 20.46 -2.12
N VAL A 144 -0.16 20.65 -2.00
CA VAL A 144 0.75 20.36 -3.10
C VAL A 144 0.71 18.86 -3.39
N MET A 145 0.29 18.49 -4.60
CA MET A 145 0.10 17.11 -5.04
C MET A 145 -1.03 16.34 -4.33
N SER A 146 -1.96 17.02 -3.66
CA SER A 146 -3.07 16.34 -2.94
C SER A 146 -3.94 15.49 -3.87
N GLY A 147 -4.18 15.94 -5.11
CA GLY A 147 -4.89 15.15 -6.13
C GLY A 147 -4.25 13.81 -6.50
N ALA A 148 -2.96 13.60 -6.23
CA ALA A 148 -2.29 12.30 -6.43
C ALA A 148 -2.53 11.31 -5.27
N THR A 149 -3.18 11.74 -4.19
CA THR A 149 -3.44 10.95 -2.97
C THR A 149 -4.87 11.00 -2.49
N ASP A 150 -5.64 12.02 -2.90
CA ASP A 150 -7.00 12.30 -2.44
C ASP A 150 -8.04 11.35 -3.04
N GLU A 151 -7.74 10.68 -4.16
CA GLU A 151 -8.65 9.75 -4.83
C GLU A 151 -8.22 8.29 -4.70
N VAL A 152 -8.25 7.77 -3.48
CA VAL A 152 -8.54 6.34 -3.33
C VAL A 152 -9.84 6.23 -2.58
N ALA A 153 -10.91 5.94 -3.33
CA ALA A 153 -12.16 5.40 -2.83
C ALA A 153 -11.87 4.12 -2.04
N THR A 154 -11.39 4.30 -0.81
CA THR A 154 -11.04 3.24 0.10
C THR A 154 -12.35 2.82 0.72
N GLY A 155 -12.76 1.57 0.47
CA GLY A 155 -14.02 1.04 0.99
C GLY A 155 -14.13 1.27 2.49
N ALA A 156 -15.33 1.60 2.98
CA ALA A 156 -15.54 2.00 4.36
C ALA A 156 -15.10 0.92 5.37
N GLU A 157 -15.11 -0.35 4.96
CA GLU A 157 -14.59 -1.50 5.71
C GLU A 157 -13.07 -1.49 5.86
N VAL A 158 -12.37 -1.07 4.82
CA VAL A 158 -10.91 -0.94 4.86
C VAL A 158 -10.51 0.19 5.79
N ILE A 159 -11.25 1.30 5.75
CA ILE A 159 -11.04 2.41 6.71
C ILE A 159 -11.26 1.89 8.14
N ASP A 160 -12.33 1.13 8.38
CA ASP A 160 -12.64 0.58 9.70
C ASP A 160 -11.53 -0.34 10.20
N LEU A 161 -11.04 -1.23 9.33
CA LEU A 161 -9.94 -2.14 9.62
C LEU A 161 -8.66 -1.39 10.01
N LEU A 162 -8.27 -0.38 9.24
CA LEU A 162 -7.05 0.38 9.50
C LEU A 162 -7.14 1.16 10.82
N VAL A 163 -8.30 1.75 11.11
CA VAL A 163 -8.56 2.45 12.37
C VAL A 163 -8.55 1.47 13.55
N ALA A 164 -9.16 0.28 13.40
CA ALA A 164 -9.19 -0.75 14.44
C ALA A 164 -7.79 -1.30 14.76
N MET A 165 -6.95 -1.54 13.75
CA MET A 165 -5.56 -1.97 13.95
C MET A 165 -4.71 -0.87 14.59
N CYS A 166 -4.89 0.39 14.19
CA CYS A 166 -4.24 1.54 14.82
C CYS A 166 -4.59 1.60 16.31
N ARG A 167 -5.87 1.45 16.64
CA ARG A 167 -6.35 1.39 18.03
C ARG A 167 -5.71 0.24 18.81
N ALA A 168 -5.74 -0.97 18.27
CA ALA A 168 -5.17 -2.15 18.93
C ALA A 168 -3.67 -1.94 19.22
N ALA A 169 -2.92 -1.39 18.26
CA ALA A 169 -1.50 -1.09 18.42
C ALA A 169 -1.22 -0.03 19.51
N LEU A 170 -2.09 0.97 19.68
CA LEU A 170 -1.96 2.00 20.74
C LEU A 170 -2.36 1.51 22.12
N GLN A 171 -3.32 0.58 22.18
CA GLN A 171 -3.78 0.01 23.44
C GLN A 171 -2.82 -1.08 23.97
N SER A 172 -1.94 -1.60 23.12
CA SER A 172 -0.93 -2.58 23.51
C SER A 172 0.08 -2.02 24.51
N SER A 173 0.46 -2.83 25.49
CA SER A 173 1.62 -2.55 26.36
C SER A 173 2.94 -2.40 25.58
N ARG A 174 3.00 -2.98 24.38
CA ARG A 174 4.17 -2.93 23.48
C ARG A 174 4.14 -1.75 22.50
N LYS A 175 3.21 -0.79 22.62
CA LYS A 175 3.02 0.33 21.68
C LYS A 175 4.29 1.12 21.34
N SER A 176 5.22 1.26 22.29
CA SER A 176 6.53 1.89 22.07
C SER A 176 7.38 1.19 20.99
N ILE A 177 7.19 -0.12 20.85
CA ILE A 177 7.88 -1.01 19.91
C ILE A 177 7.07 -1.13 18.61
N ILE A 178 5.80 -1.53 18.72
CA ILE A 178 5.00 -2.00 17.57
C ILE A 178 4.18 -0.92 16.86
N PHE A 179 3.94 0.24 17.48
CA PHE A 179 3.24 1.35 16.84
C PHE A 179 4.18 2.09 15.90
N GLN A 180 4.47 1.47 14.76
CA GLN A 180 5.38 1.99 13.74
C GLN A 180 4.82 1.81 12.33
N PRO A 181 4.96 2.82 11.46
CA PRO A 181 5.52 4.14 11.72
C PRO A 181 4.66 4.95 12.71
N TYR A 182 5.29 5.89 13.41
CA TYR A 182 4.60 6.89 14.21
C TYR A 182 4.20 8.07 13.31
N PRO A 183 3.04 8.71 13.50
CA PRO A 183 2.57 9.79 12.64
C PRO A 183 3.48 11.01 12.65
N SER A 184 3.51 11.68 11.50
CA SER A 184 4.06 13.03 11.32
C SER A 184 2.92 13.90 10.83
N VAL A 185 2.29 14.65 11.73
CA VAL A 185 1.07 15.43 11.47
C VAL A 185 1.30 16.84 11.99
N VAL A 186 1.05 17.82 11.11
CA VAL A 186 1.14 19.25 11.43
C VAL A 186 0.03 19.63 12.40
N ASP A 187 0.33 20.51 13.35
CA ASP A 187 -0.68 21.08 14.23
C ASP A 187 -1.56 22.08 13.45
N PRO A 188 -2.88 21.85 13.33
CA PRO A 188 -3.80 22.77 12.66
C PRO A 188 -3.84 24.17 13.30
N ASN A 189 -3.62 24.25 14.62
CA ASN A 189 -3.66 25.50 15.37
C ASN A 189 -2.30 26.23 15.35
N ASN A 190 -1.21 25.50 15.09
CA ASN A 190 0.13 26.06 14.94
C ASN A 190 0.90 25.37 13.79
N PRO A 191 0.70 25.83 12.55
CA PRO A 191 1.23 25.15 11.37
C PRO A 191 2.76 25.11 11.27
N LYS A 192 3.48 25.82 12.14
CA LYS A 192 4.95 25.76 12.25
C LYS A 192 5.46 24.53 13.03
N THR A 193 4.56 23.75 13.63
CA THR A 193 4.91 22.65 14.53
C THR A 193 4.18 21.36 14.15
N LEU A 194 4.77 20.22 14.52
CA LEU A 194 4.12 18.91 14.39
C LEU A 194 3.42 18.55 15.69
N ALA A 195 2.10 18.37 15.64
CA ALA A 195 1.33 17.83 16.75
C ALA A 195 1.66 16.36 17.05
N PHE A 196 2.01 15.60 16.00
CA PHE A 196 2.58 14.25 16.14
C PHE A 196 3.94 14.19 15.46
N SER A 197 4.97 13.81 16.21
CA SER A 197 6.33 13.65 15.70
C SER A 197 6.97 12.34 16.16
N PRO A 198 7.64 11.58 15.27
CA PRO A 198 8.40 10.40 15.67
C PRO A 198 9.54 10.70 16.65
N LYS A 199 10.02 11.95 16.69
CA LYS A 199 11.06 12.43 17.61
C LYS A 199 10.52 12.69 19.02
N ARG A 200 9.25 13.06 19.13
CA ARG A 200 8.54 13.38 20.39
C ARG A 200 7.19 12.68 20.39
N LYS A 201 7.21 11.41 20.80
CA LYS A 201 6.02 10.55 20.78
C LYS A 201 5.13 10.85 21.97
N SER A 202 3.86 11.14 21.71
CA SER A 202 2.83 11.37 22.71
C SER A 202 1.63 10.46 22.42
N TYR A 203 1.68 9.26 22.98
CA TYR A 203 0.68 8.22 22.75
C TYR A 203 -0.70 8.62 23.30
N ASP A 204 -0.77 9.33 24.43
CA ASP A 204 -2.05 9.73 25.04
C ASP A 204 -2.76 10.80 24.21
N ARG A 205 -2.02 11.76 23.65
CA ARG A 205 -2.58 12.74 22.70
C ARG A 205 -3.11 12.06 21.44
N LEU A 206 -2.39 11.06 20.95
CA LEU A 206 -2.76 10.30 19.76
C LEU A 206 -4.00 9.44 20.01
N GLN A 207 -4.10 8.81 21.19
CA GLN A 207 -5.30 8.10 21.62
C GLN A 207 -6.53 9.01 21.65
N ARG A 208 -6.43 10.22 22.24
CA ARG A 208 -7.53 11.19 22.25
C ARG A 208 -8.01 11.58 20.85
N ALA A 209 -7.09 11.84 19.92
CA ALA A 209 -7.45 12.14 18.53
C ALA A 209 -8.12 10.92 17.85
N LEU A 210 -7.65 9.70 18.14
CA LEU A 210 -8.24 8.47 17.62
C LEU A 210 -9.63 8.20 18.18
N ASP A 211 -9.87 8.50 19.45
CA ASP A 211 -11.19 8.38 20.08
C ASP A 211 -12.21 9.30 19.40
N GLY A 212 -11.80 10.51 18.98
CA GLY A 212 -12.62 11.40 18.15
C GLY A 212 -13.00 10.81 16.80
N ILE A 213 -12.07 10.12 16.12
CA ILE A 213 -12.35 9.39 14.87
C ILE A 213 -13.38 8.28 15.12
N LEU A 214 -13.20 7.49 16.17
CA LEU A 214 -14.07 6.36 16.49
C LEU A 214 -15.51 6.81 16.82
N LEU A 215 -15.65 7.91 17.56
CA LEU A 215 -16.94 8.47 17.92
C LEU A 215 -17.74 8.91 16.68
N ILE A 216 -17.09 9.60 15.74
CA ILE A 216 -17.76 10.04 14.52
C ILE A 216 -18.10 8.87 13.63
N ARG A 217 -17.24 7.84 13.54
CA ARG A 217 -17.56 6.63 12.78
C ARG A 217 -18.77 5.88 13.33
N THR A 218 -19.12 6.04 14.61
CA THR A 218 -20.37 5.49 15.17
C THR A 218 -21.61 6.36 14.93
N MET A 219 -21.43 7.64 14.58
CA MET A 219 -22.51 8.63 14.49
C MET A 219 -22.75 9.14 13.06
N ALA A 220 -21.77 9.03 12.18
CA ALA A 220 -21.78 9.69 10.88
C ALA A 220 -22.71 8.98 9.89
N GLN A 221 -23.79 9.68 9.56
CA GLN A 221 -24.61 9.55 8.36
C GLN A 221 -24.45 10.90 7.65
N GLY A 222 -23.84 10.96 6.46
CA GLY A 222 -23.64 12.23 5.74
C GLY A 222 -22.44 12.25 4.81
N SER A 223 -22.20 13.38 4.15
CA SER A 223 -21.07 13.53 3.25
C SER A 223 -19.74 13.60 4.00
N TYR A 224 -18.64 13.40 3.29
CA TYR A 224 -17.29 13.55 3.85
C TYR A 224 -17.04 14.95 4.45
N SER A 225 -17.66 15.99 3.88
CA SER A 225 -17.53 17.38 4.34
C SER A 225 -18.17 17.58 5.72
N GLU A 226 -19.39 17.05 5.94
CA GLU A 226 -20.02 17.07 7.26
C GLU A 226 -19.20 16.26 8.28
N THR A 227 -18.76 15.07 7.89
CA THR A 227 -17.96 14.18 8.74
C THR A 227 -16.67 14.86 9.18
N LYS A 228 -16.01 15.59 8.28
CA LYS A 228 -14.82 16.40 8.59
C LYS A 228 -15.13 17.51 9.60
N LYS A 229 -16.18 18.31 9.35
CA LYS A 229 -16.57 19.40 10.27
C LYS A 229 -16.89 18.87 11.67
N GLN A 230 -17.49 17.69 11.76
CA GLN A 230 -17.73 17.01 13.04
C GLN A 230 -16.40 16.59 13.69
N MET A 231 -15.45 16.04 12.93
CA MET A 231 -14.12 15.66 13.43
C MET A 231 -13.39 16.86 14.01
N ASP A 232 -13.35 17.95 13.26
CA ASP A 232 -12.65 19.17 13.67
C ASP A 232 -13.25 19.78 14.95
N LYS A 233 -14.56 19.63 15.18
CA LYS A 233 -15.24 20.06 16.41
C LYS A 233 -14.89 19.21 17.64
N ILE A 234 -14.72 17.91 17.47
CA ILE A 234 -14.40 16.99 18.57
C ILE A 234 -12.92 17.08 18.92
N ASP A 235 -12.06 16.99 17.92
CA ASP A 235 -10.62 17.13 18.06
C ASP A 235 -10.03 17.59 16.71
N PRO A 236 -9.36 18.76 16.66
CA PRO A 236 -8.78 19.27 15.41
C PRO A 236 -7.73 18.32 14.79
N LEU A 237 -7.17 17.38 15.55
CA LEU A 237 -6.24 16.37 15.04
C LEU A 237 -6.93 15.08 14.55
N ALA A 238 -8.23 14.89 14.78
CA ALA A 238 -8.93 13.66 14.37
C ALA A 238 -8.89 13.46 12.84
N HIS A 239 -9.26 14.50 12.08
CA HIS A 239 -9.24 14.41 10.62
C HIS A 239 -7.81 14.28 10.03
N PRO A 240 -6.82 15.11 10.44
CA PRO A 240 -5.43 14.92 10.02
C PRO A 240 -4.86 13.54 10.36
N LEU A 241 -5.20 12.99 11.54
CA LEU A 241 -4.79 11.64 11.92
C LEU A 241 -5.46 10.57 11.05
N LEU A 242 -6.75 10.69 10.74
CA LEU A 242 -7.44 9.78 9.83
C LEU A 242 -6.80 9.81 8.43
N GLN A 243 -6.55 11.00 7.88
CA GLN A 243 -5.85 11.15 6.61
C GLN A 243 -4.48 10.48 6.65
N TRP A 244 -3.72 10.67 7.74
CA TRP A 244 -2.46 9.97 7.92
C TRP A 244 -2.66 8.45 7.92
N ILE A 245 -3.58 7.90 8.71
CA ILE A 245 -3.85 6.44 8.79
C ILE A 245 -4.07 5.85 7.39
N LEU A 246 -4.87 6.52 6.57
CA LEU A 246 -5.20 6.09 5.21
C LEU A 246 -4.03 6.24 4.23
N ALA A 247 -3.37 7.41 4.21
CA ALA A 247 -2.30 7.72 3.27
C ALA A 247 -1.04 6.88 3.50
N SER A 248 -0.80 6.47 4.75
CA SER A 248 0.38 5.71 5.13
C SER A 248 0.19 4.19 5.07
N ASN A 249 -1.01 3.71 4.75
CA ASN A 249 -1.23 2.32 4.38
C ASN A 249 -0.57 2.03 3.02
N ARG A 250 0.35 1.05 2.99
CA ARG A 250 1.14 0.73 1.80
C ARG A 250 0.58 -0.45 1.01
N SER A 251 -0.29 -1.26 1.62
CA SER A 251 -0.97 -2.37 0.95
C SER A 251 -2.23 -1.86 0.27
N HIS A 252 -2.47 -2.24 -0.98
CA HIS A 252 -3.78 -2.03 -1.59
C HIS A 252 -4.72 -3.12 -1.07
N ILE A 253 -5.59 -2.75 -0.13
CA ILE A 253 -6.49 -3.67 0.55
C ILE A 253 -7.87 -3.56 -0.09
N VAL A 254 -8.43 -4.69 -0.50
CA VAL A 254 -9.76 -4.75 -1.12
C VAL A 254 -10.59 -5.80 -0.41
N LYS A 255 -11.77 -5.45 0.07
CA LYS A 255 -12.72 -6.42 0.63
C LYS A 255 -13.19 -7.37 -0.48
N LEU A 256 -13.23 -8.66 -0.18
CA LEU A 256 -13.76 -9.66 -1.10
C LEU A 256 -15.29 -9.61 -1.11
N PRO A 257 -15.92 -9.55 -2.30
CA PRO A 257 -17.37 -9.70 -2.40
C PRO A 257 -17.78 -11.12 -1.96
N LEU A 258 -19.00 -11.27 -1.44
CA LEU A 258 -19.48 -12.53 -0.84
C LEU A 258 -19.29 -13.76 -1.74
N ASN A 259 -19.48 -13.59 -3.05
CA ASN A 259 -19.33 -14.65 -4.04
C ASN A 259 -17.87 -15.03 -4.38
N LYS A 260 -16.89 -14.28 -3.87
CA LYS A 260 -15.45 -14.54 -4.04
C LYS A 260 -14.73 -14.76 -2.70
N GLN A 261 -15.47 -15.08 -1.64
CA GLN A 261 -14.90 -15.38 -0.33
C GLN A 261 -14.46 -16.85 -0.25
N LEU A 262 -13.38 -17.10 0.49
CA LEU A 262 -12.93 -18.45 0.81
C LEU A 262 -13.86 -19.02 1.88
N LYS A 263 -14.55 -20.11 1.54
CA LYS A 263 -15.67 -20.62 2.34
C LYS A 263 -15.19 -21.16 3.69
N PHE A 264 -14.04 -21.83 3.69
CA PHE A 264 -13.44 -22.42 4.88
C PHE A 264 -12.98 -21.40 5.94
N MET A 265 -13.01 -20.09 5.65
CA MET A 265 -12.63 -19.06 6.60
C MET A 265 -13.79 -18.56 7.48
N HIS A 266 -15.04 -18.82 7.10
CA HIS A 266 -16.24 -18.51 7.93
C HIS A 266 -16.29 -17.10 8.53
N THR A 267 -15.80 -16.09 7.78
CA THR A 267 -15.94 -14.68 8.17
C THR A 267 -16.33 -13.85 6.95
N PRO A 268 -17.25 -12.87 7.10
CA PRO A 268 -17.56 -11.92 6.03
C PRO A 268 -16.45 -10.88 5.82
N HIS A 269 -15.49 -10.78 6.76
CA HIS A 269 -14.41 -9.80 6.75
C HIS A 269 -13.14 -10.40 6.13
N GLN A 270 -13.23 -10.72 4.84
CA GLN A 270 -12.10 -11.23 4.05
C GLN A 270 -11.57 -10.15 3.13
N PHE A 271 -10.27 -9.92 3.18
CA PHE A 271 -9.60 -8.88 2.42
C PHE A 271 -8.52 -9.48 1.56
N LEU A 272 -8.48 -9.08 0.29
CA LEU A 272 -7.37 -9.32 -0.61
C LEU A 272 -6.36 -8.18 -0.47
N LEU A 273 -5.12 -8.53 -0.21
CA LEU A 273 -3.98 -7.62 -0.15
C LEU A 273 -3.27 -7.71 -1.50
N ILE A 274 -3.54 -6.71 -2.32
CA ILE A 274 -2.89 -6.53 -3.61
C ILE A 274 -1.63 -5.70 -3.35
N SER A 275 -0.48 -6.30 -3.64
CA SER A 275 0.83 -5.66 -3.70
C SER A 275 1.49 -5.30 -2.36
N SER A 276 2.62 -5.99 -2.14
CA SER A 276 3.79 -5.39 -1.50
C SER A 276 4.28 -4.17 -2.32
N PRO A 277 5.19 -3.33 -1.81
CA PRO A 277 6.00 -2.42 -2.63
C PRO A 277 6.33 -2.98 -4.03
N PRO A 278 6.16 -2.23 -5.15
CA PRO A 278 6.38 -2.75 -6.50
C PRO A 278 7.72 -3.47 -6.70
N SER A 279 8.81 -2.98 -6.09
CA SER A 279 10.09 -3.69 -6.18
C SER A 279 10.12 -4.98 -5.35
N LYS A 280 9.44 -5.03 -4.20
CA LYS A 280 9.29 -6.28 -3.42
C LYS A 280 8.45 -7.29 -4.19
N GLU A 281 7.34 -6.86 -4.78
CA GLU A 281 6.52 -7.72 -5.64
C GLU A 281 7.32 -8.21 -6.86
N ALA A 282 8.09 -7.34 -7.53
CA ALA A 282 8.93 -7.75 -8.66
C ALA A 282 9.99 -8.80 -8.27
N ARG A 283 10.63 -8.65 -7.10
CA ARG A 283 11.56 -9.65 -6.56
C ARG A 283 10.83 -10.96 -6.24
N PHE A 284 9.66 -10.88 -5.61
CA PHE A 284 8.82 -12.05 -5.34
C PHE A 284 8.44 -12.78 -6.64
N GLN A 285 7.98 -12.07 -7.67
CA GLN A 285 7.60 -12.64 -8.96
C GLN A 285 8.80 -13.27 -9.68
N THR A 286 9.98 -12.67 -9.59
CA THR A 286 11.22 -13.24 -10.13
C THR A 286 11.55 -14.56 -9.43
N ALA A 287 11.50 -14.58 -8.09
CA ALA A 287 11.73 -15.78 -7.30
C ALA A 287 10.66 -16.86 -7.56
N ARG A 288 9.39 -16.47 -7.72
CA ARG A 288 8.28 -17.37 -8.05
C ARG A 288 8.49 -18.08 -9.39
N LYS A 289 8.96 -17.35 -10.41
CA LYS A 289 9.28 -17.96 -11.71
C LYS A 289 10.42 -18.98 -11.62
N LEU A 290 11.37 -18.76 -10.72
CA LEU A 290 12.55 -19.61 -10.58
C LEU A 290 12.32 -20.84 -9.69
N TYR A 291 11.58 -20.67 -8.59
CA TYR A 291 11.47 -21.70 -7.55
C TYR A 291 10.05 -22.23 -7.34
N GLY A 292 9.05 -21.61 -7.98
CA GLY A 292 7.64 -21.85 -7.66
C GLY A 292 7.19 -21.14 -6.38
N SER A 293 5.89 -21.28 -6.08
CA SER A 293 5.28 -20.78 -4.85
C SER A 293 4.17 -21.72 -4.35
N THR A 294 3.85 -21.61 -3.08
CA THR A 294 2.72 -22.28 -2.42
C THR A 294 2.06 -21.32 -1.43
N PHE A 295 0.94 -21.71 -0.83
CA PHE A 295 0.26 -20.92 0.19
C PHE A 295 0.50 -21.46 1.60
N ALA A 296 0.62 -20.57 2.59
CA ALA A 296 0.69 -20.92 3.99
C ALA A 296 0.09 -19.80 4.86
N PHE A 297 -0.48 -20.17 6.00
CA PHE A 297 -1.02 -19.23 6.98
C PHE A 297 0.08 -18.60 7.82
N HIS A 298 -0.15 -17.35 8.23
CA HIS A 298 0.63 -16.63 9.24
C HIS A 298 -0.32 -16.05 10.29
N GLY A 299 -0.11 -16.44 11.53
CA GLY A 299 -0.83 -15.90 12.69
C GLY A 299 -0.05 -14.80 13.39
N SER A 300 -0.73 -13.73 13.75
CA SER A 300 -0.18 -12.66 14.60
C SER A 300 -1.31 -11.95 15.33
N HIS A 301 -1.01 -11.51 16.55
CA HIS A 301 -1.90 -10.67 17.34
C HIS A 301 -2.30 -9.38 16.58
N ILE A 302 -3.53 -8.91 16.82
CA ILE A 302 -4.16 -7.77 16.11
C ILE A 302 -3.30 -6.49 16.19
N GLU A 303 -2.68 -6.22 17.35
CA GLU A 303 -1.87 -5.03 17.58
C GLU A 303 -0.62 -4.92 16.69
N ASN A 304 -0.11 -6.05 16.16
CA ASN A 304 1.05 -6.04 15.28
C ASN A 304 0.67 -5.66 13.84
N TRP A 305 -0.60 -5.81 13.45
CA TRP A 305 -1.04 -5.63 12.06
C TRP A 305 -0.97 -4.18 11.59
N HIS A 306 -1.03 -3.19 12.50
CA HIS A 306 -0.71 -1.79 12.18
C HIS A 306 0.66 -1.67 11.51
N SER A 307 1.68 -2.32 12.06
CA SER A 307 3.03 -2.31 11.48
C SER A 307 3.13 -3.24 10.27
N ILE A 308 2.56 -4.45 10.34
CA ILE A 308 2.66 -5.45 9.26
C ILE A 308 2.05 -4.93 7.95
N LEU A 309 0.89 -4.28 7.97
CA LEU A 309 0.27 -3.72 6.76
C LEU A 309 1.09 -2.61 6.09
N ARG A 310 2.03 -2.01 6.82
CA ARG A 310 2.85 -0.89 6.32
C ARG A 310 4.26 -1.30 5.97
N LYS A 311 4.76 -2.34 6.62
CA LYS A 311 6.14 -2.83 6.50
C LYS A 311 6.25 -4.16 5.76
N GLY A 312 5.14 -4.87 5.60
CA GLY A 312 5.11 -6.28 5.27
C GLY A 312 5.50 -7.17 6.45
N LEU A 313 5.34 -8.47 6.26
CA LEU A 313 5.96 -9.46 7.15
C LEU A 313 7.48 -9.39 7.00
N VAL A 314 8.16 -9.39 8.14
CA VAL A 314 9.63 -9.31 8.24
C VAL A 314 10.13 -10.38 9.19
N ASN A 315 11.37 -10.83 8.97
CA ASN A 315 12.06 -11.68 9.91
C ASN A 315 12.30 -10.93 11.23
N ALA A 316 11.51 -11.23 12.25
CA ALA A 316 11.58 -10.60 13.57
C ALA A 316 12.53 -11.33 14.53
N SER A 317 13.11 -12.47 14.14
CA SER A 317 13.92 -13.31 15.01
C SER A 317 15.16 -12.57 15.55
N TYR A 318 15.34 -12.63 16.87
CA TYR A 318 16.36 -11.95 17.66
C TYR A 318 16.33 -10.42 17.53
N THR A 319 15.14 -9.86 17.32
CA THR A 319 14.91 -8.41 17.36
C THR A 319 13.92 -8.07 18.47
N LYS A 320 13.79 -6.78 18.80
CA LYS A 320 12.75 -6.27 19.72
C LYS A 320 11.31 -6.59 19.29
N PHE A 321 11.09 -6.98 18.03
CA PHE A 321 9.77 -7.33 17.51
C PHE A 321 9.41 -8.79 17.78
N GLN A 322 10.36 -9.65 18.17
CA GLN A 322 10.12 -11.04 18.48
C GLN A 322 9.15 -11.17 19.69
N LEU A 323 8.03 -11.83 19.48
CA LEU A 323 7.06 -12.15 20.55
C LEU A 323 7.18 -13.62 20.98
N HIS A 324 7.33 -14.52 20.02
CA HIS A 324 7.47 -15.96 20.23
C HIS A 324 8.92 -16.38 19.94
N GLY A 325 9.39 -17.46 20.56
CA GLY A 325 10.75 -17.98 20.34
C GLY A 325 11.02 -18.37 18.89
N ALA A 326 12.29 -18.37 18.49
CA ALA A 326 12.76 -18.80 17.17
C ALA A 326 13.24 -20.27 17.21
N ALA A 327 12.37 -21.19 17.64
CA ALA A 327 12.73 -22.59 17.94
C ALA A 327 13.30 -23.36 16.73
N TYR A 328 12.84 -23.04 15.52
CA TYR A 328 13.28 -23.64 14.26
C TYR A 328 14.15 -22.70 13.43
N GLY A 329 14.86 -21.77 14.10
CA GLY A 329 15.75 -20.82 13.43
C GLY A 329 15.10 -19.48 13.06
N ARG A 330 15.90 -18.65 12.39
CA ARG A 330 15.56 -17.24 12.10
C ARG A 330 14.67 -17.15 10.89
N GLY A 331 13.48 -16.56 11.03
CA GLY A 331 12.62 -16.32 9.88
C GLY A 331 11.20 -15.92 10.23
N ILE A 332 10.41 -15.76 9.17
CA ILE A 332 8.96 -15.62 9.24
C ILE A 332 8.38 -17.02 9.40
N TYR A 333 7.66 -17.22 10.51
CA TYR A 333 6.99 -18.48 10.83
C TYR A 333 5.64 -18.56 10.12
N LEU A 334 5.42 -19.67 9.43
CA LEU A 334 4.26 -19.97 8.59
C LEU A 334 3.80 -21.40 8.87
N SER A 335 2.56 -21.74 8.51
CA SER A 335 2.04 -23.11 8.60
C SER A 335 1.06 -23.38 7.47
N PRO A 336 1.12 -24.56 6.81
CA PRO A 336 0.06 -24.96 5.89
C PRO A 336 -1.25 -25.27 6.63
N ILE A 337 -1.19 -25.55 7.93
CA ILE A 337 -2.34 -25.87 8.78
C ILE A 337 -2.90 -24.60 9.44
N SER A 338 -4.19 -24.34 9.29
CA SER A 338 -4.86 -23.13 9.81
C SER A 338 -4.82 -23.02 11.34
N SER A 339 -5.14 -24.11 12.07
CA SER A 339 -5.18 -24.11 13.55
C SER A 339 -3.89 -23.65 14.21
N ILE A 340 -2.72 -23.98 13.64
CA ILE A 340 -1.43 -23.51 14.15
C ILE A 340 -1.39 -21.97 14.14
N SER A 341 -1.72 -21.36 13.01
CA SER A 341 -1.75 -19.89 12.89
C SER A 341 -2.86 -19.26 13.73
N PHE A 342 -4.00 -19.93 13.88
CA PHE A 342 -5.06 -19.45 14.77
C PHE A 342 -4.60 -19.36 16.24
N GLY A 343 -3.77 -20.29 16.69
CA GLY A 343 -3.12 -20.22 18.00
C GLY A 343 -2.29 -18.94 18.19
N TYR A 344 -1.48 -18.58 17.20
CA TYR A 344 -0.64 -17.37 17.19
C TYR A 344 -1.40 -16.06 16.94
N SER A 345 -2.68 -16.15 16.57
CA SER A 345 -3.61 -15.02 16.41
C SER A 345 -4.53 -14.82 17.61
N GLU A 346 -4.34 -15.56 18.71
CA GLU A 346 -5.21 -15.62 19.90
C GLU A 346 -6.66 -16.02 19.61
N LEU A 347 -6.92 -16.69 18.48
CA LEU A 347 -8.26 -17.18 18.12
C LEU A 347 -8.68 -18.36 19.01
N LEU A 348 -7.76 -19.30 19.26
CA LEU A 348 -8.05 -20.53 20.00
C LEU A 348 -8.27 -20.31 21.51
N LYS A 349 -7.55 -19.36 22.12
CA LYS A 349 -7.75 -19.01 23.55
C LYS A 349 -9.17 -18.49 23.80
N LYS A 350 -9.70 -17.69 22.87
CA LYS A 350 -11.04 -17.09 22.96
C LYS A 350 -12.13 -18.09 22.60
N TYR A 351 -11.92 -18.93 21.59
CA TYR A 351 -12.83 -20.03 21.24
C TYR A 351 -13.07 -20.98 22.44
N ASN A 352 -11.99 -21.41 23.09
CA ASN A 352 -12.09 -22.30 24.26
C ASN A 352 -12.68 -21.61 25.50
N GLY A 353 -12.55 -20.28 25.62
CA GLY A 353 -13.16 -19.49 26.70
C GLY A 353 -14.68 -19.32 26.54
N ILE A 354 -15.17 -19.21 25.30
CA ILE A 354 -16.59 -19.05 24.99
C ILE A 354 -17.35 -20.37 25.22
N ASN A 355 -16.72 -21.52 24.99
CA ASN A 355 -17.32 -22.83 25.31
C ASN A 355 -17.53 -23.08 26.83
N LYS A 356 -16.99 -22.21 27.71
CA LYS A 356 -17.27 -22.23 29.16
C LYS A 356 -18.37 -21.25 29.61
N PHE A 357 -18.76 -20.29 28.78
CA PHE A 357 -19.82 -19.33 29.07
C PHE A 357 -20.84 -19.30 27.92
N LYS A 358 -21.68 -20.35 27.85
CA LYS A 358 -23.01 -20.15 27.24
C LYS A 358 -23.79 -19.18 28.13
N GLN A 359 -24.38 -18.17 27.48
CA GLN A 359 -25.26 -17.13 28.03
C GLN A 359 -24.58 -15.98 28.79
N VAL A 360 -24.25 -14.91 28.06
CA VAL A 360 -24.83 -13.60 28.35
C VAL A 360 -25.18 -12.98 26.99
N GLY A 361 -26.48 -12.81 26.73
CA GLY A 361 -26.94 -12.11 25.54
C GLY A 361 -26.40 -10.69 25.53
N SER A 362 -25.52 -10.36 24.58
CA SER A 362 -25.27 -8.97 24.25
C SER A 362 -26.51 -8.47 23.53
N SER A 363 -27.28 -7.60 24.19
CA SER A 363 -28.27 -6.74 23.56
C SER A 363 -27.69 -6.19 22.26
N GLU A 364 -28.26 -6.61 21.13
CA GLU A 364 -28.03 -5.98 19.84
C GLU A 364 -28.59 -4.55 19.94
N GLN A 365 -27.71 -3.58 20.18
CA GLN A 365 -28.05 -2.19 19.95
C GLN A 365 -28.12 -1.96 18.44
N LEU A 366 -29.33 -2.12 17.91
CA LEU A 366 -29.75 -1.75 16.56
C LEU A 366 -29.40 -0.26 16.33
N GLY A 367 -28.37 0.01 15.51
CA GLY A 367 -27.99 1.39 15.15
C GLY A 367 -26.51 1.68 14.93
N GLN A 368 -25.58 0.72 15.03
CA GLN A 368 -24.16 0.99 14.77
C GLN A 368 -23.84 0.98 13.26
N THR A 369 -23.35 2.11 12.73
CA THR A 369 -22.91 2.30 11.35
C THR A 369 -21.52 1.72 11.03
N ARG A 370 -20.92 0.95 11.97
CA ARG A 370 -19.59 0.36 11.81
C ARG A 370 -19.67 -1.06 11.24
N PHE A 371 -18.70 -1.37 10.38
CA PHE A 371 -18.61 -2.69 9.75
C PHE A 371 -17.99 -3.72 10.69
N LEU A 372 -17.00 -3.31 11.49
CA LEU A 372 -16.47 -4.10 12.60
C LEU A 372 -17.18 -3.64 13.88
N GLN A 373 -18.01 -4.51 14.43
CA GLN A 373 -18.90 -4.19 15.55
C GLN A 373 -18.19 -4.41 16.90
N SER A 374 -17.30 -5.39 16.95
CA SER A 374 -16.59 -5.79 18.16
C SER A 374 -15.29 -5.03 18.38
N ARG A 375 -14.94 -4.85 19.66
CA ARG A 375 -13.58 -4.44 20.08
C ARG A 375 -12.61 -5.62 20.12
N ASN A 376 -13.14 -6.84 20.16
CA ASN A 376 -12.38 -8.06 20.28
C ASN A 376 -12.15 -8.66 18.88
N LEU A 377 -11.10 -8.17 18.24
CA LEU A 377 -10.73 -8.55 16.88
C LEU A 377 -9.51 -9.46 16.87
N ASN A 378 -9.51 -10.40 15.95
CA ASN A 378 -8.37 -11.28 15.69
C ASN A 378 -8.13 -11.34 14.18
N CYS A 379 -6.88 -11.52 13.77
CA CYS A 379 -6.50 -11.54 12.36
C CYS A 379 -5.57 -12.69 12.05
N VAL A 380 -5.76 -13.29 10.88
CA VAL A 380 -4.85 -14.29 10.31
C VAL A 380 -4.63 -13.96 8.84
N ALA A 381 -3.40 -14.15 8.37
CA ALA A 381 -3.07 -13.98 6.98
C ALA A 381 -2.92 -15.32 6.28
N LEU A 382 -3.27 -15.35 4.99
CA LEU A 382 -2.82 -16.37 4.06
C LEU A 382 -1.79 -15.73 3.12
N CYS A 383 -0.59 -16.28 3.13
CA CYS A 383 0.57 -15.78 2.41
C CYS A 383 0.91 -16.71 1.25
N GLU A 384 1.34 -16.13 0.14
CA GLU A 384 2.05 -16.83 -0.92
C GLU A 384 3.55 -16.85 -0.55
N VAL A 385 4.17 -18.02 -0.63
CA VAL A 385 5.51 -18.29 -0.13
C VAL A 385 6.33 -18.99 -1.21
N ILE A 386 7.53 -18.49 -1.48
CA ILE A 386 8.44 -19.07 -2.47
C ILE A 386 8.98 -20.41 -1.98
N THR A 387 8.92 -21.44 -2.83
CA THR A 387 9.39 -22.80 -2.53
C THR A 387 10.88 -23.01 -2.84
N SER A 388 11.69 -22.00 -2.54
CA SER A 388 13.16 -22.07 -2.64
C SER A 388 13.77 -22.96 -1.55
N LYS A 389 15.04 -23.36 -1.71
CA LYS A 389 15.80 -24.09 -0.70
C LYS A 389 15.90 -23.40 0.68
N ASP A 390 15.69 -22.09 0.73
CA ASP A 390 15.73 -21.31 1.97
C ASP A 390 14.47 -21.51 2.83
N LEU A 391 13.38 -22.02 2.27
CA LEU A 391 12.16 -22.32 3.02
C LEU A 391 12.34 -23.61 3.83
N GLN A 392 12.58 -23.46 5.12
CA GLN A 392 12.78 -24.57 6.04
C GLN A 392 11.43 -25.13 6.48
N LYS A 393 11.21 -26.44 6.33
CA LYS A 393 9.96 -27.11 6.70
C LYS A 393 10.21 -28.10 7.83
N HIS A 394 9.68 -27.81 9.01
CA HIS A 394 9.71 -28.66 10.19
C HIS A 394 8.30 -29.22 10.44
N GLY A 395 7.94 -30.25 9.67
CA GLY A 395 6.55 -30.75 9.62
C GLY A 395 5.59 -29.65 9.16
N ASN A 396 4.65 -29.30 10.03
CA ASN A 396 3.64 -28.27 9.78
C ASN A 396 4.09 -26.85 10.16
N ILE A 397 5.34 -26.65 10.59
CA ILE A 397 5.89 -25.34 10.92
C ILE A 397 6.98 -25.01 9.91
N TRP A 398 6.79 -23.93 9.17
CA TRP A 398 7.71 -23.49 8.13
C TRP A 398 8.38 -22.18 8.54
N VAL A 399 9.66 -22.04 8.24
CA VAL A 399 10.46 -20.87 8.56
C VAL A 399 11.08 -20.32 7.28
N CYS A 400 10.71 -19.09 6.92
CA CYS A 400 11.24 -18.40 5.76
C CYS A 400 12.17 -17.26 6.21
N PRO A 401 13.51 -17.40 6.08
CA PRO A 401 14.46 -16.37 6.51
C PRO A 401 14.42 -15.12 5.61
N VAL A 402 14.10 -15.30 4.32
CA VAL A 402 14.09 -14.25 3.30
C VAL A 402 12.73 -13.57 3.26
N SER A 403 12.63 -12.33 3.75
CA SER A 403 11.34 -11.62 3.84
C SER A 403 10.73 -11.29 2.47
N ASP A 404 11.53 -11.24 1.42
CA ASP A 404 11.08 -11.07 0.02
C ASP A 404 10.48 -12.34 -0.58
N HIS A 405 10.62 -13.50 0.08
CA HIS A 405 10.02 -14.77 -0.33
C HIS A 405 8.63 -15.00 0.29
N VAL A 406 8.09 -14.03 1.02
CA VAL A 406 6.77 -14.10 1.65
C VAL A 406 5.95 -12.88 1.25
N CYS A 407 4.79 -13.11 0.64
CA CYS A 407 3.82 -12.07 0.33
C CYS A 407 2.46 -12.40 0.94
N THR A 408 1.95 -11.51 1.79
CA THR A 408 0.57 -11.62 2.27
C THR A 408 -0.39 -11.38 1.12
N ARG A 409 -1.29 -12.33 0.84
CA ARG A 409 -2.30 -12.23 -0.23
C ARG A 409 -3.70 -12.04 0.32
N PHE A 410 -4.02 -12.68 1.44
CA PHE A 410 -5.31 -12.51 2.11
C PHE A 410 -5.12 -12.18 3.58
N LEU A 411 -6.09 -11.44 4.11
CA LEU A 411 -6.23 -11.15 5.53
C LEU A 411 -7.67 -11.42 5.92
N PHE A 412 -7.85 -12.21 6.96
CA PHE A 412 -9.17 -12.57 7.50
C PHE A 412 -9.28 -11.99 8.90
N VAL A 413 -10.39 -11.31 9.15
CA VAL A 413 -10.68 -10.66 10.43
C VAL A 413 -11.84 -11.39 11.09
N TYR A 414 -11.68 -11.70 12.37
CA TYR A 414 -12.69 -12.37 13.17
C TYR A 414 -13.12 -11.49 14.33
N GLU A 415 -14.40 -11.58 14.68
CA GLU A 415 -14.99 -10.86 15.80
C GLU A 415 -15.43 -11.86 16.87
N ASN A 416 -15.32 -11.48 18.14
CA ASN A 416 -15.93 -12.20 19.27
C ASN A 416 -15.60 -13.70 19.34
N GLY A 417 -14.37 -14.09 18.98
CA GLY A 417 -13.91 -15.48 19.08
C GLY A 417 -14.44 -16.42 18.00
N GLN A 418 -15.07 -15.89 16.94
CA GLN A 418 -15.29 -16.65 15.71
C GLN A 418 -13.95 -17.12 15.13
N VAL A 419 -13.98 -18.27 14.45
CA VAL A 419 -12.80 -18.85 13.81
C VAL A 419 -13.23 -19.64 12.57
N GLY A 420 -12.36 -19.69 11.56
CA GLY A 420 -12.56 -20.56 10.40
C GLY A 420 -12.33 -22.03 10.72
N ASP A 421 -12.35 -22.86 9.69
CA ASP A 421 -12.09 -24.29 9.80
C ASP A 421 -10.67 -24.55 10.36
N MET A 422 -10.58 -25.34 11.43
CA MET A 422 -9.33 -25.57 12.19
C MET A 422 -8.37 -26.54 11.51
N HIS A 423 -8.85 -27.35 10.56
CA HIS A 423 -8.08 -28.43 9.94
C HIS A 423 -7.80 -28.18 8.46
N ILE A 424 -7.83 -26.92 8.02
CA ILE A 424 -7.48 -26.58 6.64
C ILE A 424 -5.98 -26.76 6.44
N ASN A 425 -5.64 -27.54 5.42
CA ASN A 425 -4.29 -27.71 4.93
C ASN A 425 -4.16 -27.08 3.54
N THR A 426 -3.38 -26.02 3.43
CA THR A 426 -3.14 -25.32 2.17
C THR A 426 -2.38 -26.14 1.13
N GLN A 427 -1.91 -27.34 1.47
CA GLN A 427 -1.27 -28.26 0.53
C GLN A 427 -2.26 -29.25 -0.11
N GLU A 428 -3.52 -29.28 0.34
CA GLU A 428 -4.56 -30.08 -0.30
C GLU A 428 -4.98 -29.44 -1.63
N ALA A 429 -5.10 -30.27 -2.67
CA ALA A 429 -5.39 -29.81 -4.03
C ALA A 429 -6.71 -29.02 -4.13
N GLN A 430 -7.74 -29.43 -3.39
CA GLN A 430 -9.03 -28.74 -3.34
C GLN A 430 -8.89 -27.34 -2.74
N ILE A 431 -8.17 -27.20 -1.63
CA ILE A 431 -7.94 -25.91 -0.95
C ILE A 431 -7.10 -25.00 -1.84
N GLN A 432 -6.04 -25.51 -2.47
CA GLN A 432 -5.22 -24.72 -3.41
C GLN A 432 -6.04 -24.22 -4.59
N LYS A 433 -6.90 -25.07 -5.16
CA LYS A 433 -7.78 -24.70 -6.27
C LYS A 433 -8.72 -23.57 -5.85
N GLU A 434 -9.33 -23.64 -4.67
CA GLU A 434 -10.21 -22.59 -4.16
C GLU A 434 -9.46 -21.26 -3.96
N ILE A 435 -8.27 -21.31 -3.35
CA ILE A 435 -7.42 -20.12 -3.15
C ILE A 435 -7.05 -19.48 -4.49
N LEU A 436 -6.58 -20.27 -5.45
CA LEU A 436 -6.18 -19.78 -6.78
C LEU A 436 -7.36 -19.23 -7.58
N GLN A 437 -8.53 -19.86 -7.51
CA GLN A 437 -9.74 -19.33 -8.16
C GLN A 437 -10.08 -17.92 -7.68
N VAL A 438 -10.01 -17.68 -6.37
CA VAL A 438 -10.25 -16.34 -5.81
C VAL A 438 -9.14 -15.38 -6.22
N PHE A 439 -7.88 -15.82 -6.12
CA PHE A 439 -6.70 -15.00 -6.39
C PHE A 439 -6.59 -14.56 -7.87
N ASP A 440 -6.73 -15.50 -8.80
CA ASP A 440 -6.55 -15.28 -10.24
C ASP A 440 -7.78 -14.64 -10.90
N SER A 441 -8.97 -14.72 -10.30
CA SER A 441 -10.18 -14.05 -10.83
C SER A 441 -10.10 -12.53 -10.90
N LYS A 442 -9.03 -11.90 -10.38
CA LYS A 442 -8.72 -10.49 -10.60
C LYS A 442 -7.75 -10.23 -11.76
N ASN A 443 -6.94 -11.22 -12.16
CA ASN A 443 -6.01 -11.08 -13.28
C ASN A 443 -6.71 -11.20 -14.64
N THR A 444 -7.97 -11.67 -14.67
CA THR A 444 -8.76 -11.88 -15.89
C THR A 444 -9.93 -10.89 -16.06
N SER A 445 -10.17 -10.02 -15.09
CA SER A 445 -11.29 -9.06 -15.09
C SER A 445 -10.85 -7.60 -15.30
N SER A 446 -9.75 -7.38 -16.05
CA SER A 446 -9.17 -6.06 -16.31
C SER A 446 -8.98 -5.81 -17.79
#